data_AF-A0A562SGV3-F1
#
_entry.id   AF-A0A562SGV3-F1
#
_cell.length_a   1.000
_cell.length_b   1.000
_cell.length_c   1.000
_cell.angle_alpha   90.00
_cell.angle_beta   90.00
_cell.angle_gamma   90.00
#
_symmetry.space_group_name_H-M   'P 1'
#
loop_
_entity.id
_entity.type
_entity.pdbx_description
1 polymer ?
#
loop_
_entity_poly.entity_id
_entity_poly.type
_entity_poly.pdbx_seq_one_letter_code
_entity_poly.pdbx_strand_id
1 'polypeptide(L)'
;MVEFTIEIAHERKRYQLQVKKILETAAAEQYEVAYAGKTVTFQNNWPVFKRRHLKHRQPSWKLIKGDLRYRSIKEAIVSALYKKLQEMEK
;
A
#
# COMPACT_ATOMS: atom_id res chain seq x y z
N MET A 1 7.44 10.59 -10.01
CA MET A 1 6.36 9.91 -9.27
C MET A 1 6.33 8.47 -9.74
N VAL A 2 6.16 7.50 -8.84
CA VAL A 2 6.15 6.07 -9.20
C VAL A 2 4.71 5.59 -9.20
N GLU A 3 4.29 5.01 -10.33
CA GLU A 3 2.96 4.44 -10.52
C GLU A 3 3.09 2.96 -10.84
N PHE A 4 2.25 2.14 -10.22
CA PHE A 4 2.22 0.70 -10.44
C PHE A 4 0.84 0.15 -10.17
N THR A 5 0.62 -1.11 -10.54
CA THR A 5 -0.63 -1.81 -10.27
C THR A 5 -0.43 -2.90 -9.23
N ILE A 6 -1.47 -3.12 -8.42
CA ILE A 6 -1.57 -4.25 -7.51
C ILE A 6 -2.82 -5.05 -7.83
N GLU A 7 -2.77 -6.35 -7.59
CA GLU A 7 -3.93 -7.23 -7.67
C GLU A 7 -4.38 -7.62 -6.27
N ILE A 8 -5.67 -7.48 -5.98
CA ILE A 8 -6.28 -7.96 -4.75
C ILE A 8 -7.38 -8.97 -5.08
N ALA A 9 -7.56 -9.95 -4.20
CA ALA A 9 -8.71 -10.86 -4.26
C ALA A 9 -9.68 -10.51 -3.13
N HIS A 10 -10.95 -10.31 -3.47
CA HIS A 10 -12.01 -10.03 -2.51
C HIS A 10 -13.34 -10.59 -3.02
N GLU A 11 -14.09 -11.30 -2.18
CA GLU A 11 -15.40 -11.91 -2.54
C GLU A 11 -15.36 -12.73 -3.84
N ARG A 12 -14.34 -13.59 -3.99
CA ARG A 12 -14.10 -14.44 -5.18
C ARG A 12 -13.83 -13.68 -6.49
N LYS A 13 -13.73 -12.35 -6.44
CA LYS A 13 -13.34 -11.51 -7.58
C LYS A 13 -11.91 -11.02 -7.39
N ARG A 14 -11.20 -10.86 -8.52
CA ARG A 14 -9.89 -10.20 -8.55
C ARG A 14 -10.09 -8.77 -9.02
N TYR A 15 -9.44 -7.83 -8.34
CA TYR A 15 -9.46 -6.42 -8.69
C TYR A 15 -8.03 -5.97 -8.95
N GLN A 16 -7.83 -5.32 -10.10
CA GLN A 16 -6.59 -4.64 -10.41
C GLN A 16 -6.73 -3.18 -10.01
N LEU A 17 -5.89 -2.73 -9.08
CA LEU A 17 -5.93 -1.38 -8.54
C LEU A 17 -4.71 -0.60 -9.00
N GLN A 18 -4.93 0.64 -9.42
CA GLN A 18 -3.86 1.57 -9.71
C GLN A 18 -3.35 2.20 -8.41
N VAL A 19 -2.04 2.24 -8.27
CA VAL A 19 -1.34 2.77 -7.11
C VAL A 19 -0.35 3.85 -7.54
N LYS A 20 -0.36 4.97 -6.84
CA LYS A 20 0.58 6.07 -7.04
C LYS A 20 1.30 6.39 -5.74
N LYS A 21 2.63 6.39 -5.76
CA LYS A 21 3.43 6.93 -4.66
C LYS A 21 3.38 8.46 -4.72
N ILE A 22 2.76 9.07 -3.71
CA ILE A 22 2.54 10.52 -3.66
C ILE A 22 3.51 11.24 -2.72
N LEU A 23 4.06 10.54 -1.73
CA LEU A 23 5.01 11.10 -0.78
C LEU A 23 6.07 10.06 -0.42
N GLU A 24 7.31 10.50 -0.34
CA GLU A 24 8.42 9.74 0.24
C GLU A 24 9.22 10.67 1.14
N THR A 25 9.38 10.27 2.41
CA THR A 25 10.18 10.98 3.40
C THR A 25 11.09 9.99 4.11
N ALA A 26 12.01 10.51 4.93
CA ALA A 26 12.84 9.68 5.79
C ALA A 26 12.06 8.80 6.79
N ALA A 27 10.82 9.17 7.12
CA ALA A 27 10.02 8.51 8.14
C ALA A 27 8.82 7.73 7.58
N ALA A 28 8.30 8.13 6.43
CA ALA A 28 7.05 7.57 5.91
C ALA A 28 6.96 7.66 4.38
N GLU A 29 6.22 6.73 3.79
CA GLU A 29 5.76 6.80 2.40
C GLU A 29 4.24 6.87 2.37
N GLN A 30 3.69 7.57 1.38
CA GLN A 30 2.26 7.61 1.13
C GLN A 30 1.92 7.14 -0.28
N TYR A 31 0.86 6.36 -0.36
CA TYR A 31 0.37 5.74 -1.58
C TYR A 31 -1.11 6.03 -1.76
N GLU A 32 -1.48 6.57 -2.92
CA GLU A 32 -2.86 6.66 -3.36
C GLU A 32 -3.24 5.40 -4.13
N VAL A 33 -4.40 4.83 -3.80
CA VAL A 33 -4.95 3.64 -4.44
C VAL A 33 -6.32 3.99 -4.99
N ALA A 34 -6.53 3.75 -6.28
CA ALA A 34 -7.83 3.89 -6.92
C ALA A 34 -8.66 2.62 -6.72
N TYR A 35 -9.80 2.73 -6.03
CA TYR A 35 -10.73 1.63 -5.76
C TYR A 35 -12.18 2.09 -5.94
N ALA A 36 -12.96 1.36 -6.76
CA ALA A 36 -14.38 1.62 -6.99
C ALA A 36 -14.73 3.09 -7.34
N GLY A 37 -13.91 3.72 -8.20
CA GLY A 37 -14.08 5.12 -8.60
C GLY A 37 -13.71 6.15 -7.52
N LYS A 38 -13.17 5.71 -6.38
CA LYS A 38 -12.67 6.56 -5.30
C LYS A 38 -11.17 6.39 -5.15
N THR A 39 -10.52 7.40 -4.58
CA THR A 39 -9.11 7.32 -4.21
C THR A 39 -8.98 7.24 -2.70
N VAL A 40 -8.19 6.29 -2.22
CA VAL A 40 -7.86 6.12 -0.82
C VAL A 40 -6.35 6.27 -0.63
N THR A 41 -5.93 6.91 0.45
CA THR A 41 -4.51 7.18 0.70
C THR A 41 -4.04 6.39 1.91
N PHE A 42 -3.00 5.60 1.70
CA PHE A 42 -2.32 4.81 2.71
C PHE A 42 -0.98 5.44 3.05
N GLN A 43 -0.59 5.35 4.31
CA GLN A 43 0.74 5.72 4.80
C GLN A 43 1.41 4.50 5.44
N ASN A 44 2.69 4.32 5.15
CA ASN A 44 3.55 3.34 5.81
C ASN A 44 4.73 4.03 6.52
N ASN A 45 5.47 3.28 7.34
CA ASN A 45 6.75 3.69 7.94
C ASN A 45 7.93 2.83 7.45
N TRP A 46 7.83 2.30 6.24
CA TRP A 46 8.84 1.42 5.64
C TRP A 46 10.25 2.05 5.54
N PRO A 47 10.42 3.35 5.23
CA PRO A 47 11.75 4.00 5.21
C PRO A 47 12.51 3.91 6.53
N VAL A 48 11.81 3.92 7.67
CA VAL A 48 12.41 3.79 9.00
C VAL A 48 13.05 2.42 9.17
N PHE A 49 12.37 1.37 8.71
CA PHE A 49 12.87 0.00 8.80
C PHE A 49 14.06 -0.23 7.86
N LYS A 50 13.99 0.31 6.63
CA LYS A 50 15.12 0.26 5.68
C LYS A 50 16.39 0.83 6.26
N ARG A 51 16.32 2.05 6.81
CA ARG A 51 17.48 2.75 7.40
C ARG A 51 18.11 1.99 8.57
N ARG A 52 17.30 1.22 9.30
CA ARG A 52 17.75 0.38 10.42
C ARG A 52 18.13 -1.04 10.02
N HIS A 53 18.19 -1.35 8.72
CA HIS A 53 18.47 -2.70 8.21
C HIS A 53 17.44 -3.76 8.67
N LEU A 54 16.24 -3.33 9.06
CA LEU A 54 15.15 -4.21 9.53
C LEU A 54 14.23 -4.64 8.37
N LYS A 55 14.81 -5.14 7.29
CA LYS A 55 14.09 -5.49 6.04
C LYS A 55 13.06 -6.61 6.20
N HIS A 56 13.17 -7.41 7.25
CA HIS A 56 12.24 -8.53 7.52
C HIS A 56 11.01 -8.12 8.35
N ARG A 57 10.99 -6.91 8.92
CA ARG A 57 9.91 -6.46 9.79
C ARG A 57 8.81 -5.79 8.99
N GLN A 58 7.59 -6.30 9.09
CA GLN A 58 6.45 -5.69 8.39
C GLN A 58 6.22 -4.23 8.84
N PRO A 59 6.07 -3.29 7.90
CA PRO A 59 5.76 -1.91 8.23
C PRO A 59 4.31 -1.77 8.71
N SER A 60 4.09 -0.76 9.54
CA SER A 60 2.75 -0.38 9.95
C SER A 60 2.09 0.41 8.83
N TRP A 61 0.88 0.01 8.45
CA TRP A 61 0.08 0.68 7.45
C TRP A 61 -1.13 1.36 8.08
N LYS A 62 -1.38 2.60 7.68
CA LYS A 62 -2.53 3.39 8.13
C LYS A 62 -3.26 3.96 6.92
N LEU A 63 -4.59 3.95 6.98
CA LEU A 63 -5.41 4.68 6.02
C LEU A 63 -5.54 6.12 6.55
N ILE A 64 -5.08 7.10 5.78
CA ILE A 64 -5.03 8.51 6.20
C ILE A 64 -6.06 9.38 5.47
N LYS A 65 -6.57 8.94 4.31
CA LYS A 65 -7.60 9.65 3.55
C LYS A 65 -8.49 8.66 2.79
N GLY A 66 -9.76 9.00 2.68
CA GLY A 66 -10.79 8.18 2.04
C GLY A 66 -11.39 7.15 3.00
N ASP A 67 -12.40 6.44 2.51
CA ASP A 67 -13.13 5.45 3.28
C ASP A 67 -13.19 4.11 2.52
N LEU A 68 -12.97 3.03 3.26
CA LEU A 68 -13.11 1.66 2.78
C LEU A 68 -14.18 0.98 3.64
N ARG A 69 -15.32 0.71 3.01
CA ARG A 69 -16.48 0.11 3.66
C ARG A 69 -16.17 -1.21 4.37
N TYR A 70 -15.23 -1.99 3.83
CA TYR A 70 -14.91 -3.33 4.34
C TYR A 70 -13.46 -3.40 4.83
N ARG A 71 -13.30 -3.84 6.09
CA ARG A 71 -11.98 -4.06 6.70
C ARG A 71 -11.14 -5.08 5.92
N SER A 72 -11.76 -6.14 5.41
CA SER A 72 -11.09 -7.18 4.62
C SER A 72 -10.48 -6.64 3.32
N ILE A 73 -11.11 -5.64 2.68
CA ILE A 73 -10.53 -4.96 1.51
C ILE A 73 -9.28 -4.19 1.91
N LYS A 74 -9.34 -3.46 3.02
CA LYS A 74 -8.18 -2.72 3.53
C LYS A 74 -6.99 -3.65 3.77
N GLU A 75 -7.22 -4.79 4.41
CA GLU A 75 -6.18 -5.79 4.68
C GLU A 75 -5.64 -6.41 3.38
N ALA A 76 -6.49 -6.71 2.41
CA ALA A 76 -6.08 -7.22 1.10
C ALA A 76 -5.21 -6.20 0.33
N ILE A 77 -5.58 -4.91 0.33
CA ILE A 77 -4.80 -3.84 -0.29
C ILE A 77 -3.43 -3.70 0.38
N VAL A 78 -3.39 -3.65 1.72
CA VAL A 78 -2.12 -3.54 2.46
C VAL A 78 -1.20 -4.71 2.17
N SER A 79 -1.74 -5.94 2.15
CA SER A 79 -0.98 -7.14 1.84
C SER A 79 -0.39 -7.10 0.42
N ALA A 80 -1.21 -6.72 -0.57
CA ALA A 80 -0.77 -6.61 -1.96
C ALA A 80 0.26 -5.49 -2.17
N LEU A 81 0.09 -4.34 -1.52
CA LEU A 81 1.08 -3.26 -1.50
C LEU A 81 2.42 -3.74 -0.92
N TYR A 82 2.39 -4.38 0.25
CA TYR A 82 3.59 -4.87 0.90
C TYR A 82 4.34 -5.88 0.03
N LYS A 83 3.63 -6.86 -0.53
CA LYS A 83 4.22 -7.86 -1.44
C LYS A 83 4.86 -7.18 -2.66
N LYS A 84 4.16 -6.24 -3.29
CA LYS A 84 4.66 -5.53 -4.47
C LYS A 84 5.92 -4.71 -4.17
N LEU A 85 5.96 -4.05 -3.01
CA LEU A 85 7.14 -3.31 -2.58
C LEU A 85 8.35 -4.22 -2.31
N GLN A 86 8.14 -5.40 -1.73
CA GLN A 86 9.22 -6.39 -1.58
C GLN A 86 9.74 -6.91 -2.92
N GLU A 87 8.85 -7.12 -3.90
CA GLU A 87 9.24 -7.53 -5.26
C GLU A 87 10.06 -6.45 -5.98
N MET A 88 9.71 -5.17 -5.81
CA MET A 88 10.44 -4.05 -6.42
C MET A 88 11.82 -3.79 -5.79
N GLU A 89 12.09 -4.35 -4.61
CA GLU A 89 13.38 -4.22 -3.93
C GLU A 89 14.38 -5.34 -4.22
N LYS A 90 13.91 -6.44 -4.84
CA LYS A 90 14.79 -7.51 -5.35
C LYS A 90 15.45 -7.08 -6.66
#